data_AF-A0A1N7NIG9-F1
#
_entry.id   AF-A0A1N7NIG9-F1
#
_cell.length_a   1.000
_cell.length_b   1.000
_cell.length_c   1.000
_cell.angle_alpha   90.00
_cell.angle_beta   90.00
_cell.angle_gamma   90.00
#
_symmetry.space_group_name_H-M   'P 1'
#
loop_
_entity.id
_entity.type
_entity.pdbx_description
1 polymer ?
#
loop_
_entity_poly.entity_id
_entity_poly.type
_entity_poly.pdbx_seq_one_letter_code
_entity_poly.pdbx_strand_id
1 'polypeptide(L)'
;MKNWKITFYLFAVSPVLYVVSLFTFYFHSAIQLGFFPTYSQPDPKEIEVYEIYQPIILTFLNIWFVSLLIWIPLVLIYWLIYLKKTIWKHLLISAICFLIAFLSIFTGVTEWFAD
;
A
#
# COMPACT_ATOMS: atom_id res chain seq x y z
N MET A 1 -0.71 25.34 8.53
CA MET A 1 -0.06 24.12 9.09
C MET A 1 -1.02 22.97 9.37
N LYS A 2 -2.21 23.20 9.95
CA LYS A 2 -3.18 22.12 10.23
C LYS A 2 -3.62 21.36 8.95
N ASN A 3 -3.87 22.09 7.86
CA ASN A 3 -4.28 21.48 6.59
C ASN A 3 -3.21 20.53 6.03
N TRP A 4 -1.94 20.94 5.99
CA TRP A 4 -0.81 20.09 5.57
C TRP A 4 -0.67 18.81 6.39
N LYS A 5 -0.90 18.86 7.70
CA LYS A 5 -0.89 17.65 8.55
C LYS A 5 -1.96 16.65 8.10
N ILE A 6 -3.17 17.14 7.89
CA ILE A 6 -4.30 16.32 7.43
C ILE A 6 -3.99 15.75 6.04
N THR A 7 -3.47 16.57 5.12
CA THR A 7 -3.08 16.14 3.78
C THR A 7 -2.09 14.98 3.83
N PHE A 8 -0.99 15.07 4.59
CA PHE A 8 -0.03 13.96 4.67
C PHE A 8 -0.61 12.69 5.29
N TYR A 9 -1.50 12.81 6.28
CA TYR A 9 -2.19 11.63 6.81
C TYR A 9 -3.14 11.01 5.78
N LEU A 10 -3.88 11.81 5.02
CA LEU A 10 -4.75 11.29 3.95
C LEU A 10 -3.94 10.55 2.89
N PHE A 11 -2.78 11.07 2.50
CA PHE A 11 -1.87 10.38 1.58
C PHE A 11 -1.27 9.09 2.16
N ALA A 12 -1.15 8.98 3.48
CA ALA A 12 -0.69 7.75 4.12
C ALA A 12 -1.74 6.63 4.10
N VAL A 13 -3.03 6.95 3.93
CA VAL A 13 -4.11 5.96 3.94
C VAL A 13 -4.04 5.05 2.71
N SER A 14 -3.77 5.58 1.52
CA SER A 14 -3.78 4.78 0.29
C SER A 14 -2.75 3.64 0.26
N PRO A 15 -1.45 3.84 0.57
CA PRO A 15 -0.50 2.72 0.67
C PRO A 15 -0.91 1.70 1.75
N VAL A 16 -1.47 2.17 2.86
CA VAL A 16 -1.91 1.28 3.96
C VAL A 16 -3.07 0.40 3.50
N LEU A 17 -4.07 0.94 2.81
CA LEU A 17 -5.20 0.17 2.29
C LEU A 17 -4.74 -0.92 1.31
N TYR A 18 -3.79 -0.60 0.43
CA TYR A 18 -3.19 -1.59 -0.47
C TYR A 18 -2.52 -2.73 0.32
N VAL A 19 -1.58 -2.41 1.21
CA VAL A 19 -0.86 -3.41 2.01
C VAL A 19 -1.83 -4.26 2.82
N VAL A 20 -2.78 -3.64 3.52
CA VAL A 20 -3.77 -4.35 4.34
C VAL A 20 -4.62 -5.28 3.48
N SER A 21 -5.10 -4.82 2.31
CA SER A 21 -5.91 -5.68 1.43
C SER A 21 -5.15 -6.90 0.92
N LEU A 22 -3.88 -6.71 0.51
CA LEU A 22 -3.01 -7.78 0.01
C LEU A 22 -2.72 -8.83 1.10
N PHE A 23 -2.28 -8.38 2.27
CA PHE A 23 -1.97 -9.30 3.37
C PHE A 23 -3.24 -9.96 3.93
N THR A 24 -4.38 -9.26 3.95
CA THR A 24 -5.64 -9.88 4.36
C THR A 24 -6.01 -11.03 3.44
N PHE A 25 -5.90 -10.85 2.11
CA PHE A 25 -6.10 -11.94 1.16
C PHE A 25 -5.13 -13.09 1.42
N TYR A 26 -3.84 -12.82 1.57
CA TYR A 26 -2.82 -13.84 1.83
C TYR A 26 -3.11 -14.68 3.07
N PHE A 27 -3.42 -14.04 4.21
CA PHE A 27 -3.73 -14.74 5.45
C PHE A 27 -5.08 -15.47 5.40
N HIS A 28 -6.08 -14.89 4.74
CA HIS A 28 -7.38 -15.54 4.57
C HIS A 28 -7.25 -16.81 3.73
N SER A 29 -6.52 -16.73 2.61
CA SER A 29 -6.17 -17.88 1.78
C SER A 29 -5.40 -18.95 2.56
N ALA A 30 -4.45 -18.56 3.40
CA ALA A 30 -3.71 -19.51 4.24
C ALA A 30 -4.61 -20.26 5.24
N ILE A 31 -5.64 -19.59 5.78
CA ILE A 31 -6.63 -20.21 6.67
C ILE A 31 -7.48 -21.24 5.91
N GLN A 32 -7.88 -20.93 4.66
CA GLN A 32 -8.67 -21.86 3.83
C GLN A 32 -7.87 -23.08 3.39
N LEU A 33 -6.59 -22.89 3.07
CA LEU A 33 -5.71 -23.94 2.56
C LEU A 33 -5.07 -24.79 3.67
N GLY A 34 -4.95 -24.25 4.88
CA GLY A 34 -4.26 -24.88 6.01
C GLY A 34 -2.74 -24.73 5.99
N PHE A 35 -2.19 -23.98 5.03
CA PHE A 35 -0.77 -23.64 4.92
C PHE A 35 -0.58 -22.28 4.23
N PHE A 36 0.60 -21.67 4.37
CA PHE A 36 0.92 -20.41 3.72
C PHE A 36 1.19 -20.59 2.23
N PRO A 37 0.47 -19.89 1.34
CA PRO A 37 0.73 -19.97 -0.10
C PRO A 37 2.15 -19.53 -0.45
N THR A 38 2.71 -20.18 -1.46
CA THR A 38 3.99 -19.83 -2.07
C THR A 38 3.81 -19.75 -3.59
N TYR A 39 4.80 -19.18 -4.27
CA TYR A 39 4.81 -19.10 -5.73
C TYR A 39 4.33 -20.39 -6.41
N SER A 40 3.34 -20.27 -7.30
CA SER A 40 2.68 -21.36 -8.03
C SER A 40 2.03 -22.48 -7.19
N GLN A 41 1.83 -22.27 -5.88
CA GLN A 41 1.27 -23.29 -4.98
C GLN A 41 0.41 -22.68 -3.86
N PRO A 42 -0.93 -22.75 -3.96
CA PRO A 42 -1.75 -22.99 -5.17
C PRO A 42 -1.85 -21.72 -6.04
N ASP A 43 -2.42 -21.83 -7.25
CA ASP A 43 -2.76 -20.65 -8.07
C ASP A 43 -3.76 -19.77 -7.28
N PRO A 44 -3.46 -18.47 -7.05
CA PRO A 44 -4.37 -17.58 -6.32
C PRO A 44 -5.76 -17.52 -6.96
N LYS A 45 -5.88 -17.69 -8.29
CA LYS A 45 -7.15 -17.64 -9.03
C LYS A 45 -8.07 -18.81 -8.72
N GLU A 46 -7.53 -19.92 -8.22
CA GLU A 46 -8.31 -21.10 -7.84
C GLU A 46 -8.92 -20.97 -6.43
N ILE A 47 -8.54 -19.94 -5.67
CA ILE A 47 -9.04 -19.70 -4.32
C ILE A 47 -10.40 -19.01 -4.38
N GLU A 48 -11.39 -19.57 -3.68
CA GLU A 48 -12.78 -19.08 -3.67
C GLU A 48 -12.91 -17.57 -3.39
N VAL A 49 -12.07 -17.02 -2.50
CA VAL A 49 -12.13 -15.60 -2.13
C VAL A 49 -11.41 -14.67 -3.12
N TYR A 50 -10.69 -15.19 -4.11
CA TYR A 50 -9.89 -14.40 -5.04
C TYR A 50 -10.73 -13.37 -5.80
N GLU A 51 -11.89 -13.77 -6.33
CA GLU A 51 -12.77 -12.87 -7.10
C GLU A 51 -13.26 -11.66 -6.29
N ILE A 52 -13.27 -11.77 -4.95
CA ILE A 52 -13.63 -10.68 -4.05
C ILE A 52 -12.42 -9.78 -3.78
N TYR A 53 -11.27 -10.37 -3.45
CA TYR A 53 -10.09 -9.61 -3.04
C TYR A 53 -9.34 -8.97 -4.21
N GLN A 54 -9.27 -9.64 -5.36
CA GLN A 54 -8.52 -9.16 -6.53
C GLN A 54 -8.93 -7.75 -6.97
N PRO A 55 -10.21 -7.42 -7.22
CA PRO A 55 -10.59 -6.06 -7.63
C PRO A 55 -10.27 -5.02 -6.54
N ILE A 56 -10.36 -5.39 -5.26
CA ILE A 56 -10.04 -4.50 -4.13
C ILE A 56 -8.54 -4.20 -4.10
N ILE A 57 -7.69 -5.23 -4.18
CA ILE A 57 -6.23 -5.10 -4.16
C ILE A 57 -5.77 -4.26 -5.36
N LEU A 58 -6.26 -4.56 -6.57
CA LEU A 58 -5.90 -3.81 -7.78
C LEU A 58 -6.38 -2.36 -7.72
N THR A 59 -7.57 -2.10 -7.17
CA THR A 59 -8.07 -0.73 -6.97
C THR A 59 -7.17 0.05 -6.02
N PHE A 60 -6.80 -0.53 -4.88
CA PHE A 60 -5.93 0.15 -3.92
C PHE A 60 -4.49 0.28 -4.42
N LEU A 61 -3.98 -0.69 -5.18
CA LEU A 61 -2.69 -0.60 -5.87
C LEU A 61 -2.67 0.63 -6.79
N ASN A 62 -3.69 0.77 -7.64
CA ASN A 62 -3.81 1.90 -8.57
C ASN A 62 -3.95 3.24 -7.83
N ILE A 63 -4.81 3.31 -6.81
CA ILE A 63 -4.99 4.52 -6.00
C ILE A 63 -3.67 4.91 -5.32
N TRP A 64 -2.94 3.94 -4.76
CA TRP A 64 -1.64 4.18 -4.15
C TRP A 64 -0.61 4.68 -5.16
N PHE A 65 -0.50 4.07 -6.34
CA PHE A 65 0.43 4.51 -7.39
C PHE A 65 0.14 5.95 -7.84
N VAL A 66 -1.13 6.29 -8.10
CA VAL A 66 -1.52 7.66 -8.45
C VAL A 66 -1.25 8.61 -7.27
N SER A 67 -1.53 8.18 -6.04
CA SER A 67 -1.23 8.97 -4.84
C SER A 67 0.26 9.27 -4.71
N LEU A 68 1.13 8.31 -5.03
CA LEU A 68 2.59 8.49 -4.99
C LEU A 68 3.04 9.57 -5.99
N LEU A 69 2.52 9.52 -7.22
CA LEU A 69 2.83 10.50 -8.27
C LEU A 69 2.42 11.93 -7.88
N ILE A 70 1.34 12.09 -7.11
CA ILE A 70 0.88 13.39 -6.60
C ILE A 70 1.65 13.79 -5.33
N TRP A 71 1.96 12.84 -4.46
CA TRP A 71 2.61 13.08 -3.17
C TRP A 71 4.04 13.60 -3.34
N ILE A 72 4.83 13.06 -4.28
CA ILE A 72 6.21 13.49 -4.53
C ILE A 72 6.31 15.01 -4.84
N PRO A 73 5.63 15.56 -5.86
CA PRO A 73 5.70 17.00 -6.14
C PRO A 73 5.12 17.83 -5.00
N LEU A 74 4.07 17.33 -4.32
CA LEU A 74 3.46 18.03 -3.18
C LEU A 74 4.43 18.15 -1.99
N VAL A 75 5.21 17.11 -1.70
CA VAL A 75 6.27 17.14 -0.69
C VAL A 75 7.38 18.12 -1.07
N LEU A 76 7.81 18.13 -2.33
CA LEU A 76 8.84 19.06 -2.81
C LEU A 76 8.37 20.51 -2.67
N ILE A 77 7.16 20.84 -3.13
CA ILE A 77 6.57 22.17 -2.99
C ILE A 77 6.46 22.56 -1.50
N TYR A 78 5.94 21.65 -0.66
CA TYR A 78 5.81 21.88 0.77
C TYR A 78 7.17 22.18 1.41
N TRP A 79 8.19 21.38 1.10
CA TRP A 79 9.51 21.52 1.67
C TRP A 79 10.17 22.83 1.26
N LEU A 80 10.08 23.24 -0.01
CA LEU A 80 10.63 24.51 -0.51
C LEU A 80 9.98 25.73 0.18
N ILE A 81 8.66 25.73 0.38
CA ILE A 81 7.94 26.84 1.02
C ILE A 81 8.23 26.91 2.53
N TYR A 82 8.36 25.75 3.19
CA TYR A 82 8.40 25.66 4.65
C TYR A 82 9.74 25.15 5.22
N LEU A 83 10.85 25.26 4.48
CA LEU A 83 12.22 24.81 4.82
C LEU A 83 12.57 24.75 6.32
N LYS A 84 12.27 25.81 7.09
CA LYS A 84 12.59 25.91 8.53
C LYS A 84 11.44 25.56 9.49
N LYS A 85 10.22 25.38 9.00
CA LYS A 85 8.98 25.09 9.78
C LYS A 85 8.30 23.79 9.36
N THR A 86 9.06 22.89 8.74
CA THR A 86 8.61 21.60 8.23
C THR A 86 8.04 20.72 9.34
N ILE A 87 6.84 20.17 9.12
CA ILE A 87 6.20 19.21 10.04
C ILE A 87 6.72 17.77 9.85
N TRP A 88 8.03 17.58 10.05
CA TRP A 88 8.76 16.33 9.77
C TRP A 88 8.04 15.05 10.17
N LYS A 89 7.45 14.99 11.37
CA LYS A 89 6.69 13.82 11.84
C LYS A 89 5.63 13.31 10.84
N HIS A 90 4.84 14.22 10.26
CA HIS A 90 3.71 13.84 9.41
C HIS A 90 4.19 13.40 8.01
N LEU A 91 5.18 14.13 7.49
CA LEU A 91 5.84 13.79 6.24
C LEU A 91 6.50 12.41 6.34
N LEU A 92 7.26 12.16 7.41
CA LEU A 92 7.91 10.87 7.66
C LEU A 92 6.90 9.73 7.80
N ILE A 93 5.79 9.92 8.52
CA ILE A 93 4.73 8.89 8.61
C ILE A 93 4.22 8.55 7.22
N SER A 94 3.87 9.56 6.40
CA SER A 94 3.39 9.30 5.04
C SER A 94 4.45 8.61 4.18
N ALA A 95 5.72 9.05 4.27
CA ALA A 95 6.84 8.47 3.52
C ALA A 95 7.10 7.01 3.91
N ILE A 96 7.02 6.68 5.20
CA ILE A 96 7.17 5.30 5.70
C ILE A 96 6.04 4.43 5.16
N CYS A 97 4.79 4.91 5.14
CA CYS A 97 3.68 4.14 4.55
C CYS A 97 3.91 3.87 3.06
N PHE A 98 4.34 4.88 2.28
CA PHE A 98 4.71 4.68 0.87
C PHE A 98 5.87 3.69 0.71
N LEU A 99 6.88 3.77 1.58
CA LEU A 99 8.02 2.85 1.56
C LEU A 99 7.59 1.41 1.87
N ILE A 100 6.72 1.19 2.87
CA ILE A 100 6.21 -0.15 3.21
C ILE A 100 5.44 -0.74 2.03
N ALA A 101 4.55 0.03 1.40
CA ALA A 101 3.82 -0.41 0.21
C ALA A 101 4.74 -0.67 -0.99
N PHE A 102 5.81 0.12 -1.14
CA PHE A 102 6.81 -0.14 -2.17
C PHE A 102 7.58 -1.44 -1.91
N LEU A 103 8.01 -1.65 -0.66
CA LEU A 103 8.73 -2.87 -0.27
C LEU A 103 7.84 -4.12 -0.39
N SER A 104 6.52 -4.01 -0.17
CA SER A 104 5.63 -5.17 -0.31
C SER A 104 5.59 -5.73 -1.73
N ILE A 105 5.88 -4.93 -2.77
CA ILE A 105 5.97 -5.42 -4.15
C ILE A 105 7.03 -6.52 -4.29
N PHE A 106 8.13 -6.43 -3.53
CA PHE A 106 9.25 -7.37 -3.61
C PHE A 106 9.11 -8.56 -2.67
N THR A 107 7.93 -8.79 -2.11
CA THR A 107 7.67 -9.91 -1.21
C THR A 107 7.08 -11.09 -1.96
N GLY A 108 7.32 -12.30 -1.47
CA GLY A 108 6.71 -13.52 -2.00
C GLY A 108 5.17 -13.51 -1.93
N VAL A 109 4.56 -12.65 -1.10
CA VAL A 109 3.10 -12.46 -1.06
C VAL A 109 2.59 -11.79 -2.33
N THR A 110 3.26 -10.73 -2.79
CA THR A 110 2.91 -10.07 -4.06
C THR A 110 3.26 -10.97 -5.24
N GLU A 111 4.41 -11.65 -5.17
CA GLU A 111 4.83 -12.60 -6.21
C GLU A 111 3.78 -13.70 -6.41
N TRP A 112 3.30 -14.30 -5.32
CA TRP A 112 2.22 -15.29 -5.36
C TRP A 112 0.89 -14.71 -5.83
N PHE A 113 0.51 -13.50 -5.39
CA PHE A 113 -0.73 -12.85 -5.85
C PHE A 113 -0.71 -12.53 -7.35
N ALA A 114 0.46 -12.25 -7.90
CA ALA A 114 0.64 -11.87 -9.30
C ALA A 114 0.74 -13.07 -10.26
N ASP A 115 0.89 -14.29 -9.73
CA ASP A 115 0.91 -15.54 -10.49
C ASP A 115 -0.48 -15.84 -11.07
#